data_AF-X1V6Z0-F1
#
_entry.id   AF-X1V6Z0-F1
#
_cell.length_a   1.000
_cell.length_b   1.000
_cell.length_c   1.000
_cell.angle_alpha   90.00
_cell.angle_beta   90.00
_cell.angle_gamma   90.00
#
_symmetry.space_group_name_H-M   'P 1'
#
loop_
_entity.id
_entity.type
_entity.pdbx_description
1 polymer ?
#
loop_
_entity_poly.entity_id
_entity_poly.type
_entity_poly.pdbx_seq_one_letter_code
_entity_poly.pdbx_strand_id
1 'polypeptide(L)'
;MKIRAIDLLITAAILIALPGENAFALECPLPQTGTVAGTLPQSAQDITETGTRLAHGTAGNAVNEIVFELKRKYPDASTEEIVNYLITAYCPVVARKSGLSADQAA
;
A
#
# COMPACT_ATOMS: atom_id res chain seq x y z
N MET A 1 14.05 10.44 -66.06
CA MET A 1 12.80 11.18 -65.74
C MET A 1 11.60 10.29 -65.97
N LYS A 2 11.08 9.66 -64.91
CA LYS A 2 9.66 9.30 -64.67
C LYS A 2 9.57 8.46 -63.38
N ILE A 3 9.27 9.17 -62.30
CA ILE A 3 8.90 8.63 -60.99
C ILE A 3 7.54 7.97 -61.15
N ARG A 4 7.41 6.68 -60.80
CA ARG A 4 6.10 6.06 -60.60
C ARG A 4 5.78 6.12 -59.11
N ALA A 5 4.96 7.11 -58.77
CA ALA A 5 4.06 7.05 -57.63
C ALA A 5 3.05 5.90 -57.87
N ILE A 6 2.37 5.47 -56.80
CA ILE A 6 1.53 4.26 -56.63
C ILE A 6 2.41 3.17 -55.95
N ASP A 7 2.31 2.87 -54.66
CA ASP A 7 1.09 2.61 -53.88
C ASP A 7 1.22 3.07 -52.42
N LEU A 8 0.15 3.71 -51.96
CA LEU A 8 -0.22 3.91 -50.57
C LEU A 8 -0.93 2.62 -50.11
N LEU A 9 -0.37 1.84 -49.17
CA LEU A 9 -1.13 0.93 -48.29
C LEU A 9 -0.23 0.28 -47.19
N ILE A 10 -0.32 0.86 -45.99
CA ILE A 10 -0.49 0.20 -44.68
C ILE A 10 0.21 -1.16 -44.46
N THR A 11 1.25 -1.17 -43.62
CA THR A 11 1.52 -2.25 -42.63
C THR A 11 2.40 -1.63 -41.53
N ALA A 12 1.75 -0.95 -40.58
CA ALA A 12 1.47 -1.50 -39.25
C ALA A 12 2.75 -1.72 -38.43
N ALA A 13 3.04 -0.71 -37.61
CA ALA A 13 4.02 -0.73 -36.55
C ALA A 13 3.82 -1.97 -35.65
N ILE A 14 4.80 -2.86 -35.60
CA ILE A 14 4.92 -3.84 -34.52
C ILE A 14 5.99 -3.30 -33.58
N LEU A 15 5.54 -2.41 -32.72
CA LEU A 15 6.22 -2.04 -31.49
C LEU A 15 5.24 -2.39 -30.37
N ILE A 16 5.79 -2.89 -29.28
CA ILE A 16 5.19 -3.03 -27.95
C ILE A 16 4.27 -4.24 -27.72
N ALA A 17 4.86 -5.30 -27.17
CA ALA A 17 4.21 -6.13 -26.15
C ALA A 17 5.29 -6.75 -25.25
N LEU A 18 6.04 -5.90 -24.55
CA LEU A 18 6.62 -6.34 -23.28
C LEU A 18 5.42 -6.55 -22.34
N PRO A 19 5.26 -7.71 -21.69
CA PRO A 19 4.28 -7.84 -20.64
C PRO A 19 4.65 -6.82 -19.56
N GLY A 20 3.85 -5.76 -19.43
CA GLY A 20 3.96 -4.87 -18.30
C GLY A 20 3.73 -5.70 -17.06
N GLU A 21 4.79 -5.91 -16.28
CA GLU A 21 4.64 -6.26 -14.87
C GLU A 21 3.61 -5.28 -14.30
N ASN A 22 2.48 -5.82 -13.84
CA ASN A 22 1.46 -5.03 -13.18
C ASN A 22 2.12 -4.42 -11.93
N ALA A 23 2.61 -3.20 -12.03
CA ALA A 23 3.19 -2.44 -10.94
C ALA A 23 2.09 -2.00 -9.97
N PHE A 24 1.44 -2.93 -9.27
CA PHE A 24 0.43 -2.64 -8.24
C PHE A 24 0.26 -3.75 -7.19
N ALA A 25 1.30 -4.53 -6.91
CA ALA A 25 1.35 -5.21 -5.62
C ALA A 25 1.86 -4.19 -4.61
N LEU A 26 1.00 -3.62 -3.76
CA LEU A 26 1.45 -2.75 -2.68
C LEU A 26 2.50 -3.48 -1.83
N GLU A 27 3.78 -3.08 -1.89
CA GLU A 27 4.80 -3.58 -0.97
C GLU A 27 4.52 -3.10 0.45
N CYS A 28 3.92 -3.98 1.25
CA CYS A 28 3.64 -3.69 2.63
C CYS A 28 4.88 -3.82 3.52
N PRO A 29 5.10 -2.88 4.45
CA PRO A 29 6.14 -2.99 5.45
C PRO A 29 5.98 -4.28 6.27
N LEU A 30 7.10 -4.92 6.59
CA LEU A 30 7.12 -6.08 7.49
C LEU A 30 7.07 -5.62 8.97
N PRO A 31 6.45 -6.41 9.86
CA PRO A 31 6.51 -6.17 11.30
C PRO A 31 7.95 -6.09 11.81
N GLN A 32 8.21 -5.10 12.67
CA GLN A 32 9.53 -4.81 13.23
C GLN A 32 9.59 -5.26 14.68
N THR A 33 10.69 -5.90 15.08
CA THR A 33 10.86 -6.41 16.45
C THR A 33 11.19 -5.31 17.48
N GLY A 34 11.12 -4.03 17.09
CA GLY A 34 11.40 -2.87 17.96
C GLY A 34 12.87 -2.51 18.09
N THR A 35 13.76 -3.11 17.28
CA THR A 35 15.19 -2.80 17.25
C THR A 35 15.56 -1.77 16.18
N VAL A 36 14.62 -1.43 15.29
CA VAL A 36 14.81 -0.45 14.22
C VAL A 36 14.37 0.93 14.70
N ALA A 37 15.22 1.94 14.51
CA ALA A 37 14.92 3.30 14.89
C ALA A 37 13.63 3.80 14.23
N GLY A 38 12.79 4.50 15.00
CA GLY A 38 11.50 5.02 14.52
C GLY A 38 10.42 3.95 14.36
N THR A 39 10.54 2.81 15.04
CA THR A 39 9.54 1.74 15.03
C THR A 39 9.21 1.25 16.43
N LEU A 40 7.93 0.96 16.67
CA LEU A 40 7.51 0.28 17.89
C LEU A 40 7.77 -1.23 17.78
N PRO A 41 7.95 -1.94 18.91
CA PRO A 41 7.93 -3.40 18.91
C PRO A 41 6.58 -3.93 18.39
N GLN A 42 6.65 -4.80 17.38
CA GLN A 42 5.50 -5.37 16.67
C GLN A 42 5.62 -6.89 16.61
N SER A 43 4.57 -7.59 17.05
CA SER A 43 4.38 -9.01 16.74
C SER A 43 3.55 -9.14 15.46
N ALA A 44 3.73 -10.21 14.70
CA ALA A 44 2.91 -10.48 13.52
C ALA A 44 1.41 -10.62 13.88
N GLN A 45 1.12 -11.12 15.09
CA GLN A 45 -0.23 -11.22 15.62
C GLN A 45 -0.82 -9.83 15.90
N ASP A 46 -0.10 -8.98 16.62
CA ASP A 46 -0.53 -7.63 17.00
C ASP A 46 -0.86 -6.79 15.75
N ILE A 47 -0.02 -6.90 14.71
CA ILE A 47 -0.21 -6.25 13.41
C ILE A 47 -1.47 -6.77 12.70
N THR A 48 -1.69 -8.08 12.70
CA THR A 48 -2.87 -8.70 12.07
C THR A 48 -4.17 -8.31 12.76
N GLU A 49 -4.20 -8.34 14.09
CA GLU A 49 -5.35 -7.94 14.90
C GLU A 49 -5.65 -6.46 14.72
N THR A 50 -4.62 -5.61 14.79
CA THR A 50 -4.77 -4.17 14.57
C THR A 50 -5.29 -3.88 13.16
N GLY A 51 -4.74 -4.51 12.13
CA GLY A 51 -5.22 -4.37 10.76
C GLY A 51 -6.68 -4.76 10.61
N THR A 52 -7.10 -5.85 11.25
CA THR A 52 -8.50 -6.31 11.25
C THR A 52 -9.44 -5.31 11.93
N ARG A 53 -9.02 -4.70 13.05
CA ARG A 53 -9.79 -3.65 13.73
C ARG A 53 -9.93 -2.40 12.85
N LEU A 54 -8.85 -1.99 12.19
CA LEU A 54 -8.86 -0.87 11.25
C LEU A 54 -9.74 -1.13 10.02
N ALA A 55 -9.84 -2.39 9.58
CA ALA A 55 -10.66 -2.78 8.43
C ALA A 55 -12.18 -2.74 8.71
N HIS A 56 -12.58 -3.04 9.94
CA HIS A 56 -13.99 -3.21 10.34
C HIS A 56 -14.55 -2.05 11.17
N GLY A 57 -13.69 -1.23 11.77
CA GLY A 57 -14.12 -0.06 12.53
C GLY A 57 -14.64 1.07 11.67
N THR A 58 -15.49 1.94 12.23
CA THR A 58 -15.72 3.27 11.64
C THR A 58 -14.39 4.03 11.66
N ALA A 59 -13.98 4.55 10.49
CA ALA A 59 -12.61 5.00 10.22
C ALA A 59 -12.05 6.10 11.16
N GLY A 60 -12.85 6.72 12.02
CA GLY A 60 -12.39 7.64 13.06
C GLY A 60 -12.31 7.04 14.48
N ASN A 61 -13.15 6.07 14.83
CA ASN A 61 -13.20 5.54 16.19
C ASN A 61 -12.09 4.53 16.43
N ALA A 62 -11.88 3.59 15.49
CA ALA A 62 -10.86 2.56 15.63
C ALA A 62 -9.45 3.14 15.69
N VAL A 63 -9.14 4.14 14.87
CA VAL A 63 -7.81 4.78 14.86
C VAL A 63 -7.54 5.45 16.21
N ASN A 64 -8.48 6.24 16.74
CA ASN A 64 -8.31 6.92 18.01
C ASN A 64 -8.16 5.95 19.19
N GLU A 65 -8.94 4.86 19.22
CA GLU A 65 -8.81 3.81 20.23
C GLU A 65 -7.45 3.12 20.17
N ILE A 66 -7.00 2.74 18.98
CA ILE A 66 -5.69 2.10 18.79
C ILE A 66 -4.56 3.05 19.17
N VAL A 67 -4.62 4.32 18.76
CA VAL A 67 -3.62 5.33 19.14
C VAL A 67 -3.58 5.52 20.66
N PHE A 68 -4.75 5.55 21.31
CA PHE A 68 -4.83 5.65 22.77
C PHE A 68 -4.20 4.42 23.45
N GLU A 69 -4.50 3.21 22.98
CA GLU A 69 -3.90 1.97 23.48
C GLU A 69 -2.38 1.95 23.28
N LEU A 70 -1.89 2.36 22.10
CA LEU A 70 -0.47 2.44 21.79
C LEU A 70 0.25 3.44 22.69
N LYS A 71 -0.31 4.63 22.91
CA LYS A 71 0.26 5.63 23.83
C LYS A 71 0.26 5.17 25.29
N ARG A 72 -0.73 4.37 25.70
CA ARG A 72 -0.73 3.78 27.04
C ARG A 72 0.34 2.71 27.19
N LYS A 73 0.59 1.91 26.15
CA LYS A 73 1.59 0.84 26.14
C LYS A 73 3.01 1.38 25.96
N TYR A 74 3.16 2.44 25.18
CA TYR A 74 4.43 3.09 24.84
C TYR A 74 4.30 4.62 25.07
N PRO A 75 4.43 5.09 26.34
CA PRO A 75 4.21 6.50 26.69
C PRO A 75 5.15 7.48 25.98
N ASP A 76 6.36 7.04 25.66
CA ASP A 76 7.40 7.84 25.02
C ASP A 76 7.38 7.72 23.49
N ALA A 77 6.42 6.99 22.92
CA ALA A 77 6.32 6.81 21.48
C ALA A 77 6.08 8.14 20.77
N SER A 78 6.92 8.42 19.77
CA SER A 78 6.74 9.52 18.85
C SER A 78 5.49 9.32 17.98
N THR A 79 5.03 10.42 17.35
CA THR A 79 3.87 10.32 16.45
C THR A 79 4.21 9.49 15.21
N GLU A 80 5.45 9.62 14.73
CA GLU A 80 6.00 8.88 13.60
C GLU A 80 6.00 7.37 13.87
N GLU A 81 6.43 6.95 15.05
CA GLU A 81 6.44 5.54 15.46
C GLU A 81 5.03 4.93 15.50
N ILE A 82 4.06 5.68 16.00
CA ILE A 82 2.65 5.27 16.02
C ILE A 82 2.09 5.17 14.60
N VAL A 83 2.36 6.15 13.74
CA VAL A 83 1.93 6.14 12.34
C VAL A 83 2.55 4.97 11.58
N ASN A 84 3.85 4.74 11.74
CA ASN A 84 4.55 3.59 11.15
C ASN A 84 3.91 2.28 11.58
N TYR A 85 3.53 2.15 12.86
CA TYR A 85 2.78 0.99 13.34
C TYR A 85 1.44 0.81 12.64
N LEU A 86 0.65 1.88 12.52
CA LEU A 86 -0.66 1.83 11.86
C LEU A 86 -0.54 1.46 10.36
N ILE A 87 0.47 1.99 9.66
CA ILE A 87 0.72 1.67 8.25
C ILE A 87 1.09 0.18 8.09
N THR A 88 2.02 -0.33 8.91
CA THR A 88 2.39 -1.75 8.91
C THR A 88 1.18 -2.65 9.16
N ALA A 89 0.27 -2.24 10.05
CA ALA A 89 -0.96 -2.96 10.35
C ALA A 89 -2.00 -2.92 9.21
N TYR A 90 -2.20 -1.76 8.58
CA TYR A 90 -3.28 -1.58 7.62
C TYR A 90 -2.90 -1.96 6.19
N CYS A 91 -1.65 -1.80 5.79
CA CYS A 91 -1.23 -2.08 4.41
C CYS A 91 -1.64 -3.48 3.93
N PRO A 92 -1.42 -4.58 4.68
CA PRO A 92 -1.82 -5.91 4.24
C PRO A 92 -3.33 -6.07 4.03
N VAL A 93 -4.15 -5.26 4.69
CA VAL A 93 -5.61 -5.23 4.47
C VAL A 93 -5.91 -4.62 3.12
N VAL A 94 -5.29 -3.47 2.80
CA VAL A 94 -5.47 -2.77 1.53
C VAL A 94 -4.92 -3.57 0.36
N ALA A 95 -3.72 -4.15 0.50
CA ALA A 95 -3.10 -4.97 -0.53
C ALA A 95 -3.94 -6.20 -0.93
N ARG A 96 -4.77 -6.71 -0.02
CA ARG A 96 -5.71 -7.83 -0.28
C ARG A 96 -7.03 -7.39 -0.93
N LYS A 97 -7.34 -6.10 -0.95
CA LYS A 97 -8.50 -5.56 -1.67
C LYS A 97 -8.08 -5.32 -3.13
N SER A 98 -8.22 -6.33 -3.96
CA SER A 98 -8.07 -6.18 -5.41
C SER A 98 -9.11 -5.18 -5.94
N GLY A 99 -8.65 -4.05 -6.50
CA GLY A 99 -9.51 -3.13 -7.25
C GLY A 99 -9.63 -1.70 -6.73
N LEU A 100 -8.85 -1.26 -5.74
CA LEU A 100 -8.71 0.17 -5.45
C LEU A 100 -7.84 0.82 -6.54
N SER A 101 -8.43 1.16 -7.67
CA SER A 101 -7.80 2.08 -8.62
C SER A 101 -7.71 3.48 -8.00
N ALA A 102 -6.71 4.26 -8.41
CA ALA A 102 -6.47 5.61 -7.90
C ALA A 102 -7.71 6.53 -7.95
N ASP A 103 -8.65 6.22 -8.83
CA ASP A 103 -9.92 6.94 -9.02
C ASP A 103 -10.95 6.73 -7.89
N GLN A 104 -10.74 5.77 -6.98
CA GLN A 104 -11.65 5.47 -5.88
C GLN A 104 -11.20 6.03 -4.52
N ALA A 105 -10.12 6.82 -4.49
CA ALA A 105 -9.56 7.44 -3.28
C ALA A 105 -9.92 8.93 -3.13
N ALA A 106 -11.12 9.35 -3.57
CA ALA A 106 -11.63 10.72 -3.48
C ALA A 106 -12.82 10.83 -2.52
#